data_AF-A0A3R7T3K1-F1
#
_entry.id   AF-A0A3R7T3K1-F1
#
_cell.length_a   1.000
_cell.length_b   1.000
_cell.length_c   1.000
_cell.angle_alpha   90.00
_cell.angle_beta   90.00
_cell.angle_gamma   90.00
#
_symmetry.space_group_name_H-M   'P 1'
#
loop_
_entity.id
_entity.type
_entity.pdbx_description
1 polymer ?
#
loop_
_entity_poly.entity_id
_entity_poly.type
_entity_poly.pdbx_seq_one_letter_code
_entity_poly.pdbx_strand_id
1 'polypeptide(L)'
;MVVAPPVAPRLGLQCEAIAADTTTIRSLDWDRSRFDIEFGLRNGTTYNAFLVRGERTALIDTSHAKFRDTWIPLLKQQIDPTTIDVLIVS
;
A
#
# COMPACT_ATOMS: atom_id res chain seq x y z
N MET A 1 -15.62 30.85 16.61
CA MET A 1 -14.66 30.37 15.60
C MET A 1 -15.27 29.16 14.91
N VAL A 2 -15.46 29.22 13.60
CA VAL A 2 -15.93 28.05 12.83
C VAL A 2 -14.69 27.22 12.49
N VAL A 3 -14.59 26.02 13.04
CA VAL A 3 -13.52 25.08 12.69
C VAL A 3 -13.86 24.51 11.32
N ALA A 4 -12.98 24.71 10.34
CA ALA A 4 -13.16 24.11 9.02
C ALA A 4 -13.16 22.56 9.14
N PRO A 5 -14.01 21.86 8.38
CA PRO A 5 -14.02 20.40 8.39
C PRO A 5 -12.65 19.85 7.97
N PRO A 6 -12.22 18.70 8.53
CA PRO A 6 -10.95 18.10 8.16
C PRO A 6 -10.94 17.77 6.66
N VAL A 7 -9.88 18.20 5.98
CA VAL A 7 -9.65 17.88 4.57
C VAL A 7 -9.41 16.37 4.46
N ALA A 8 -10.13 15.70 3.55
CA ALA A 8 -9.94 14.27 3.31
C ALA A 8 -8.50 14.00 2.85
N PRO A 9 -7.85 12.93 3.34
CA PRO A 9 -6.47 12.65 3.00
C PRO A 9 -6.33 12.30 1.52
N ARG A 10 -5.28 12.83 0.89
CA ARG A 10 -4.90 12.58 -0.49
C ARG A 10 -4.21 11.23 -0.61
N LEU A 11 -5.04 10.19 -0.68
CA LEU A 11 -4.61 8.80 -0.79
C LEU A 11 -4.84 8.29 -2.21
N GLY A 12 -3.86 7.57 -2.75
CA GLY A 12 -3.96 6.89 -4.05
C GLY A 12 -3.41 5.47 -4.00
N LEU A 13 -3.80 4.65 -4.97
CA LEU A 13 -3.23 3.32 -5.19
C LEU A 13 -2.67 3.21 -6.61
N GLN A 14 -1.57 2.49 -6.76
CA GLN A 14 -1.00 2.11 -8.06
C GLN A 14 -0.72 0.61 -8.05
N CYS A 15 -1.09 -0.10 -9.11
CA CYS A 15 -0.87 -1.54 -9.25
C CYS A 15 -0.21 -1.82 -10.60
N GLU A 16 1.01 -2.37 -10.59
CA GLU A 16 1.80 -2.54 -11.81
C GLU A 16 2.57 -3.86 -11.79
N ALA A 17 2.71 -4.48 -12.96
CA ALA A 17 3.66 -5.55 -13.17
C ALA A 17 5.07 -4.94 -13.23
N ILE A 18 5.99 -5.44 -12.42
CA ILE A 18 7.37 -4.91 -12.32
C ILE A 18 8.43 -5.91 -12.76
N ALA A 19 8.08 -7.20 -12.83
CA ALA A 19 8.91 -8.27 -13.36
C ALA A 19 8.02 -9.47 -13.73
N ALA A 20 8.63 -10.53 -14.27
CA ALA A 20 7.94 -11.82 -14.40
C ALA A 20 7.34 -12.23 -13.05
N ASP A 21 6.07 -12.63 -13.10
CA ASP A 21 5.30 -13.14 -11.96
C ASP A 21 5.22 -12.21 -10.74
N THR A 22 5.59 -10.93 -10.89
CA THR A 22 5.70 -9.99 -9.78
C THR A 22 4.91 -8.72 -10.04
N THR A 23 3.97 -8.44 -9.13
CA THR A 23 3.11 -7.25 -9.15
C THR A 23 3.39 -6.41 -7.91
N THR A 24 3.52 -5.10 -8.06
CA THR A 24 3.54 -4.18 -6.91
C THR A 24 2.16 -3.58 -6.69
N ILE A 25 1.78 -3.38 -5.43
CA ILE A 25 0.67 -2.52 -5.01
C ILE A 25 1.27 -1.41 -4.15
N ARG A 26 1.27 -0.19 -4.69
CA ARG A 26 1.81 1.00 -4.02
C ARG A 26 0.66 1.80 -3.44
N SER A 27 0.76 2.12 -2.16
CA SER A 27 -0.16 3.01 -1.46
C SER A 27 0.47 4.39 -1.30
N LEU A 28 -0.02 5.36 -2.08
CA LEU A 28 0.52 6.70 -2.19
C LEU A 28 -0.13 7.61 -1.15
N ASP A 29 0.65 8.09 -0.20
CA ASP A 29 0.21 9.07 0.80
C ASP A 29 0.93 10.40 0.58
N TRP A 30 0.20 11.37 0.03
CA TRP A 30 0.73 12.70 -0.26
C TRP A 30 0.79 13.61 0.96
N ASP A 31 0.00 13.33 2.00
CA ASP A 31 -0.16 14.21 3.16
C ASP A 31 0.73 13.78 4.33
N ARG A 32 1.45 12.66 4.21
CA ARG A 32 2.46 12.28 5.20
C ARG A 32 3.54 13.34 5.24
N SER A 33 3.58 14.07 6.35
CA SER A 33 4.55 15.14 6.58
C SER A 33 5.84 14.66 7.24
N ARG A 34 5.88 13.42 7.75
CA ARG A 34 7.04 12.86 8.46
C ARG A 34 7.18 11.34 8.30
N PHE A 35 8.39 10.87 8.06
CA PHE A 35 8.71 9.44 8.06
C PHE A 35 9.03 8.95 9.49
N ASP A 36 9.65 9.81 10.29
CA ASP A 36 9.83 9.73 11.75
C ASP A 36 9.89 11.16 12.32
N ILE A 37 9.99 11.36 13.63
CA ILE A 37 10.05 12.68 14.29
C ILE A 37 11.06 13.63 13.64
N GLU A 38 12.16 13.09 13.13
CA GLU A 38 13.33 13.81 12.62
C GLU A 38 13.32 14.09 11.11
N PHE A 39 12.49 13.39 10.32
CA PHE A 39 12.52 13.47 8.85
C PHE A 39 11.21 14.00 8.27
N GLY A 40 11.20 15.30 7.96
CA GLY A 40 10.11 15.96 7.24
C GLY A 40 10.02 15.47 5.79
N LEU A 41 8.84 15.02 5.38
CA LEU A 41 8.53 14.64 4.00
C LEU A 41 7.87 15.83 3.29
N ARG A 42 8.46 16.24 2.16
CA ARG A 42 7.90 17.32 1.30
C ARG A 42 7.09 16.79 0.13
N ASN A 43 7.23 15.50 -0.18
CA ASN A 43 6.70 14.87 -1.40
C ASN A 43 5.84 13.64 -1.09
N GLY A 44 5.34 13.51 0.14
CA GLY A 44 4.62 12.32 0.59
C GLY A 44 5.52 11.09 0.75
N THR A 45 4.88 9.92 0.82
CA THR A 45 5.53 8.61 0.91
C THR A 45 4.70 7.52 0.21
N THR A 46 5.28 6.34 0.10
CA THR A 46 4.58 5.13 -0.37
C THR A 46 4.76 3.97 0.57
N TYR A 47 3.69 3.21 0.81
CA TYR A 47 3.75 1.87 1.42
C TYR A 47 3.64 0.86 0.28
N ASN A 48 4.73 0.17 -0.05
CA ASN A 48 4.77 -0.72 -1.20
C ASN A 48 4.65 -2.15 -0.72
N ALA A 49 3.70 -2.89 -1.30
CA ALA A 49 3.59 -4.33 -1.15
C ALA A 49 3.90 -5.01 -2.49
N PHE A 50 4.30 -6.28 -2.44
CA PHE A 50 4.63 -7.06 -3.63
C PHE A 50 3.95 -8.43 -3.58
N LEU A 51 3.34 -8.81 -4.69
CA LEU A 51 2.76 -10.12 -4.90
C LEU A 51 3.61 -10.89 -5.91
N VAL A 52 4.26 -11.95 -5.46
CA VAL A 52 5.18 -12.80 -6.23
C VAL A 52 4.55 -14.18 -6.41
N ARG A 53 4.43 -14.65 -7.65
CA ARG A 53 3.76 -15.91 -8.02
C ARG A 53 4.78 -16.93 -8.55
N GLY A 54 5.50 -17.60 -7.65
CA GLY A 54 6.44 -18.67 -8.01
C GLY A 54 5.85 -20.07 -7.82
N GLU A 55 6.68 -21.04 -7.43
CA GLU A 55 6.20 -22.35 -6.93
C GLU A 55 5.27 -22.21 -5.72
N ARG A 56 5.47 -21.14 -4.95
CA ARG A 56 4.57 -20.66 -3.90
C ARG A 56 4.25 -19.19 -4.14
N THR A 57 3.07 -18.78 -3.72
CA THR A 57 2.61 -17.39 -3.76
C THR A 57 3.02 -16.66 -2.49
N ALA A 58 3.78 -15.58 -2.63
CA ALA A 58 4.19 -14.72 -1.53
C ALA A 58 3.59 -13.33 -1.64
N LEU A 59 3.04 -12.83 -0.54
CA LEU A 59 2.77 -11.41 -0.33
C LEU A 59 3.86 -10.84 0.56
N ILE A 60 4.63 -9.89 0.05
CA ILE A 60 5.68 -9.18 0.78
C ILE A 60 5.12 -7.82 1.19
N ASP A 61 5.11 -7.59 2.50
CA ASP A 61 4.53 -6.45 3.18
C ASP A 61 3.05 -6.21 2.83
N THR A 62 2.49 -5.21 3.48
CA THR A 62 1.10 -4.77 3.27
C THR A 62 1.04 -3.25 3.34
N SER A 63 -0.17 -2.70 3.34
CA SER A 63 -0.38 -1.26 3.38
C SER A 63 -0.73 -0.75 4.78
N HIS A 64 -0.57 0.57 4.98
CA HIS A 64 -1.03 1.27 6.16
C HIS A 64 -2.57 1.21 6.30
N ALA A 65 -3.09 1.16 7.54
CA ALA A 65 -4.51 0.98 7.85
C ALA A 65 -5.47 1.98 7.18
N LYS A 66 -5.00 3.21 6.93
CA LYS A 66 -5.75 4.27 6.21
C LYS A 66 -6.14 3.91 4.77
N PHE A 67 -5.49 2.91 4.17
CA PHE A 67 -5.81 2.41 2.84
C PHE A 67 -6.67 1.13 2.88
N ARG A 68 -7.05 0.61 4.05
CA ARG A 68 -7.73 -0.70 4.17
C ARG A 68 -8.89 -0.85 3.19
N ASP A 69 -9.74 0.15 3.11
CA ASP A 69 -11.00 0.10 2.35
C ASP A 69 -10.80 0.15 0.83
N THR A 70 -9.62 0.60 0.36
CA THR A 70 -9.27 0.62 -1.06
C THR A 70 -8.28 -0.49 -1.43
N TRP A 71 -7.35 -0.81 -0.53
CA TRP A 71 -6.27 -1.77 -0.75
C TRP A 71 -6.75 -3.22 -0.72
N ILE A 72 -7.64 -3.60 0.22
CA ILE A 72 -8.18 -4.97 0.28
C ILE A 72 -9.00 -5.31 -0.98
N PRO A 73 -9.90 -4.44 -1.48
CA PRO A 73 -10.56 -4.68 -2.76
C PRO A 73 -9.56 -4.83 -3.92
N LEU A 74 -8.52 -3.99 -3.98
CA LEU A 74 -7.50 -4.09 -5.02
C LEU A 74 -6.71 -5.41 -4.93
N LEU A 75 -6.29 -5.84 -3.73
CA LEU A 75 -5.65 -7.14 -3.55
C LEU A 75 -6.54 -8.28 -4.05
N LYS A 76 -7.83 -8.26 -3.71
CA LYS A 76 -8.81 -9.27 -4.15
C LYS A 76 -9.01 -9.32 -5.67
N GLN A 77 -8.76 -8.21 -6.38
CA GLN A 77 -8.73 -8.20 -7.84
C GLN A 77 -7.45 -8.85 -8.41
N GLN A 78 -6.36 -8.85 -7.65
CA GLN A 78 -5.07 -9.44 -8.06
C GLN A 78 -4.96 -10.93 -7.72
N ILE A 79 -5.58 -11.36 -6.63
CA ILE A 79 -5.54 -12.74 -6.13
C ILE A 79 -6.63 -13.01 -5.09
N ASP A 80 -7.07 -14.26 -4.94
CA ASP A 80 -7.80 -14.70 -3.75
C ASP A 80 -6.83 -14.73 -2.55
N PRO A 81 -7.00 -13.89 -1.52
CA PRO A 81 -6.07 -13.84 -0.39
C PRO A 81 -5.91 -15.17 0.36
N THR A 82 -6.88 -16.09 0.26
CA THR A 82 -6.80 -17.42 0.89
C THR A 82 -5.82 -18.37 0.18
N THR A 83 -5.36 -18.01 -1.03
CA THR A 83 -4.39 -18.78 -1.84
C THR A 83 -2.95 -18.32 -1.63
N ILE A 84 -2.72 -17.30 -0.79
CA ILE A 84 -1.37 -16.83 -0.47
C ILE A 84 -0.73 -17.83 0.50
N ASP A 85 0.39 -18.42 0.10
CA ASP A 85 1.11 -19.40 0.91
C ASP A 85 1.89 -18.75 2.06
N VAL A 86 2.43 -17.55 1.81
CA VAL A 86 3.27 -16.85 2.79
C VAL A 86 3.06 -15.34 2.77
N LEU A 87 2.96 -14.77 3.98
CA LEU A 87 3.07 -13.34 4.22
C LEU A 87 4.46 -13.06 4.79
N ILE A 88 5.27 -12.29 4.07
CA ILE A 88 6.60 -11.85 4.49
C ILE A 88 6.45 -10.43 5.05
N VAL A 89 7.00 -10.18 6.25
CA VAL A 89 6.95 -8.86 6.92
C VAL A 89 8.38 -8.47 7.29
N SER A 90 8.80 -7.25 6.93
CA SER A 90 10.12 -6.68 7.25
C SER A 90 10.19 -5.95 8.59
#